data_AF-A0A9P8JGP4-F1
#
_entry.id   AF-A0A9P8JGP4-F1
#
_cell.length_a   1.000
_cell.length_b   1.000
_cell.length_c   1.000
_cell.angle_alpha   90.00
_cell.angle_beta   90.00
_cell.angle_gamma   90.00
#
_symmetry.space_group_name_H-M   'P 1'
#
loop_
_entity.id
_entity.type
_entity.pdbx_description
1 polymer ?
#
loop_
_entity_poly.entity_id
_entity_poly.type
_entity_poly.pdbx_seq_one_letter_code
_entity_poly.pdbx_strand_id
1 'polypeptide(L)'
;LDLARYHDAFVDEGFDTWDTLMDVTESDLEALNVKLGHRRKLQRAIFNASKDRTPLPLLLHSASRDESAGFDESKKAQTPHFQQQNSIESQDQDPPPGRTNGPPQRSKRKYRRHPKADEHAPERPPSAYVIFSNQIRDQLKGKDLSFTEIAKLVGERWQELGP
;
A
#
# COMPACT_ATOMS: atom_id res chain seq x y z
N LEU A 1 -7.90 13.41 3.31
CA LEU A 1 -8.13 12.30 2.36
C LEU A 1 -9.25 12.61 1.36
N ASP A 2 -10.07 13.64 1.58
CA ASP A 2 -10.96 14.21 0.57
C ASP A 2 -11.87 13.18 -0.13
N LEU A 3 -12.35 12.21 0.65
CA LEU A 3 -13.38 11.25 0.25
C LEU A 3 -14.79 11.83 0.48
N ALA A 4 -14.92 12.87 1.30
CA ALA A 4 -16.19 13.51 1.64
C ALA A 4 -16.90 14.12 0.42
N ARG A 5 -16.15 14.48 -0.64
CA ARG A 5 -16.70 14.97 -1.92
C ARG A 5 -17.66 14.01 -2.62
N TYR A 6 -17.65 12.73 -2.26
CA TYR A 6 -18.57 11.75 -2.83
C TYR A 6 -19.83 11.58 -1.98
N HIS A 7 -19.89 12.16 -0.79
CA HIS A 7 -21.00 11.96 0.16
C HIS A 7 -22.37 12.15 -0.49
N ASP A 8 -22.57 13.28 -1.17
CA ASP A 8 -23.87 13.60 -1.75
C ASP A 8 -24.25 12.61 -2.86
N ALA A 9 -23.29 12.18 -3.68
CA ALA A 9 -23.51 11.17 -4.71
C ALA A 9 -23.89 9.80 -4.12
N PHE A 10 -23.33 9.42 -2.96
CA PHE A 10 -23.71 8.19 -2.28
C PHE A 10 -25.13 8.29 -1.70
N VAL A 11 -25.49 9.43 -1.10
CA VAL A 11 -26.83 9.64 -0.55
C VAL A 11 -27.89 9.68 -1.65
N ASP A 12 -27.60 10.35 -2.77
CA ASP A 12 -28.51 10.46 -3.91
C ASP A 12 -28.81 9.08 -4.55
N GLU A 13 -27.84 8.16 -4.56
CA GLU A 13 -28.00 6.78 -5.03
C GLU A 13 -28.48 5.81 -3.92
N GLY A 14 -28.80 6.30 -2.73
CA GLY A 14 -29.38 5.50 -1.64
C GLY A 14 -28.38 4.69 -0.81
N PHE A 15 -27.09 5.04 -0.84
CA PHE A 15 -26.04 4.51 0.04
C PHE A 15 -25.85 5.40 1.28
N ASP A 16 -26.95 5.73 1.96
CA ASP A 16 -26.98 6.62 3.13
C ASP A 16 -26.86 5.88 4.47
N THR A 17 -27.04 4.55 4.47
CA THR A 17 -26.88 3.71 5.67
C THR A 17 -25.61 2.86 5.64
N TRP A 18 -25.16 2.45 6.83
CA TRP A 18 -23.98 1.61 6.97
C TRP A 18 -24.15 0.22 6.33
N ASP A 19 -25.35 -0.36 6.44
CA ASP A 19 -25.61 -1.70 5.90
C ASP A 19 -25.61 -1.69 4.37
N THR A 20 -26.25 -0.69 3.73
CA THR A 20 -26.19 -0.48 2.28
C THR A 20 -24.77 -0.19 1.79
N LEU A 21 -23.97 0.53 2.59
CA LEU A 21 -22.58 0.83 2.26
C LEU A 21 -21.66 -0.39 2.39
N MET A 22 -21.97 -1.36 3.26
CA MET A 22 -21.23 -2.62 3.35
C MET A 22 -21.39 -3.49 2.10
N ASP A 23 -22.57 -3.43 1.47
CA ASP A 23 -22.91 -4.23 0.29
C ASP A 23 -22.51 -3.55 -1.04
N VAL A 24 -21.90 -2.36 -0.98
CA VAL A 24 -21.49 -1.62 -2.18
C VAL A 24 -20.46 -2.40 -3.00
N THR A 25 -20.74 -2.60 -4.28
CA THR A 25 -19.86 -3.33 -5.19
C THR A 25 -18.88 -2.39 -5.89
N GLU A 26 -17.87 -2.96 -6.59
CA GLU A 26 -16.97 -2.14 -7.41
C GLU A 26 -17.69 -1.44 -8.57
N SER A 27 -18.73 -2.08 -9.12
CA SER A 27 -19.55 -1.52 -10.20
C SER A 27 -20.30 -0.26 -9.76
N ASP A 28 -20.88 -0.28 -8.55
CA ASP A 28 -21.61 0.87 -7.99
C ASP A 28 -20.68 2.07 -7.79
N LEU A 29 -19.45 1.81 -7.30
CA LEU A 29 -18.42 2.84 -7.13
C LEU A 29 -17.92 3.41 -8.47
N GLU A 30 -17.97 2.62 -9.54
CA GLU A 30 -17.65 3.07 -10.90
C GLU A 30 -18.77 3.93 -11.49
N ALA A 31 -20.03 3.56 -11.28
CA ALA A 31 -21.19 4.36 -11.69
C ALA A 31 -21.23 5.73 -10.99
N LEU A 32 -20.83 5.78 -9.71
CA LEU A 32 -20.65 7.00 -8.91
C LEU A 32 -19.41 7.83 -9.30
N ASN A 33 -18.69 7.41 -10.35
CA ASN A 33 -17.49 8.08 -10.87
C ASN A 33 -16.38 8.25 -9.81
N VAL A 34 -16.33 7.35 -8.83
CA VAL A 34 -15.32 7.37 -7.76
C VAL A 34 -13.99 6.89 -8.36
N LYS A 35 -12.92 7.68 -8.23
CA LYS A 35 -11.60 7.32 -8.78
C LYS A 35 -11.07 6.02 -8.17
N LEU A 36 -10.38 5.20 -8.97
CA LEU A 36 -9.86 3.88 -8.56
C LEU A 36 -9.11 3.88 -7.21
N GLY A 37 -8.22 4.87 -6.98
CA GLY A 37 -7.51 4.99 -5.71
C GLY A 37 -8.40 5.31 -4.50
N HIS A 38 -9.54 5.97 -4.72
CA HIS A 38 -10.54 6.23 -3.69
C HIS A 38 -11.42 5.00 -3.44
N ARG A 39 -11.81 4.29 -4.51
CA ARG A 39 -12.51 2.99 -4.41
C ARG A 39 -11.73 2.02 -3.51
N ARG A 40 -10.43 1.84 -3.76
CA ARG A 40 -9.57 0.96 -2.94
C ARG A 40 -9.49 1.39 -1.48
N LYS A 41 -9.53 2.69 -1.19
CA LYS A 41 -9.54 3.21 0.19
C LYS A 41 -10.88 2.93 0.89
N LEU A 42 -12.00 3.18 0.20
CA LEU A 42 -13.35 2.91 0.71
C LEU A 42 -13.54 1.42 0.97
N GLN A 43 -13.27 0.56 -0.01
CA GLN A 43 -13.34 -0.89 0.14
C GLN A 43 -12.49 -1.41 1.30
N ARG A 44 -11.28 -0.86 1.48
CA ARG A 44 -10.41 -1.23 2.61
C ARG A 44 -10.98 -0.78 3.95
N ALA A 45 -11.58 0.41 4.02
CA ALA A 45 -12.22 0.91 5.23
C ALA A 45 -13.46 0.08 5.60
N ILE A 46 -14.30 -0.24 4.61
CA ILE A 46 -15.49 -1.10 4.76
C ILE A 46 -15.08 -2.50 5.24
N PHE A 47 -14.08 -3.12 4.60
CA PHE A 47 -13.57 -4.43 5.00
C PHE A 47 -13.02 -4.45 6.42
N ASN A 48 -12.25 -3.42 6.82
CA ASN A 48 -11.72 -3.33 8.18
C ASN A 48 -12.85 -3.15 9.21
N ALA A 49 -13.83 -2.28 8.93
CA ALA A 49 -14.96 -2.07 9.82
C ALA A 49 -15.87 -3.30 9.92
N SER A 50 -15.96 -4.11 8.86
CA SER A 50 -16.62 -5.41 8.87
C SER A 50 -15.91 -6.43 9.78
N LYS A 51 -14.58 -6.33 9.92
CA LYS A 51 -13.80 -7.24 10.76
C LYS A 51 -14.08 -7.05 12.26
N ASP A 52 -14.48 -5.85 12.66
CA ASP A 52 -14.72 -5.50 14.06
C ASP A 52 -16.14 -5.89 14.54
N ARG A 53 -17.00 -6.40 13.64
CA ARG A 53 -18.40 -6.79 13.94
C ARG A 53 -18.60 -8.28 14.26
N THR A 54 -17.56 -9.10 14.40
CA THR A 54 -17.72 -10.53 14.73
C THR A 54 -17.38 -10.88 16.17
N PRO A 55 -18.37 -11.24 17.02
CA PRO A 55 -18.16 -12.15 18.13
C PRO A 55 -18.32 -13.61 17.64
N LEU A 56 -17.18 -14.31 17.50
CA LEU A 56 -16.98 -15.77 17.48
C LEU A 56 -17.49 -16.63 16.29
N PRO A 57 -16.83 -17.79 16.05
CA PRO A 57 -16.72 -18.42 14.72
C PRO A 57 -17.69 -19.59 14.53
N LEU A 58 -18.27 -19.73 13.33
CA LEU A 58 -18.90 -20.98 12.90
C LEU A 58 -18.60 -21.29 11.42
N LEU A 59 -17.80 -22.34 11.25
CA LEU A 59 -17.97 -23.47 10.33
C LEU A 59 -18.21 -23.20 8.82
N LEU A 60 -17.13 -23.42 8.08
CA LEU A 60 -17.02 -24.44 7.02
C LEU A 60 -18.34 -24.94 6.44
N HIS A 61 -18.70 -24.50 5.24
CA HIS A 61 -19.44 -25.33 4.29
C HIS A 61 -18.80 -25.24 2.91
N SER A 62 -17.94 -26.22 2.67
CA SER A 62 -17.65 -26.78 1.36
C SER A 62 -18.95 -27.16 0.66
N ALA A 63 -19.19 -26.62 -0.53
CA ALA A 63 -20.07 -27.21 -1.53
C ALA A 63 -19.21 -27.55 -2.75
N SER A 64 -18.83 -28.83 -2.81
CA SER A 64 -18.36 -29.52 -4.00
C SER A 64 -19.56 -30.06 -4.79
N ARG A 65 -19.31 -30.31 -6.09
CA ARG A 65 -20.04 -31.13 -7.10
C ARG A 65 -20.85 -30.35 -8.14
N ASP A 66 -20.79 -30.65 -9.44
CA ASP A 66 -19.88 -31.48 -10.26
C ASP A 66 -20.18 -31.26 -11.77
N GLU A 67 -19.15 -31.44 -12.61
CA GLU A 67 -19.15 -31.97 -14.02
C GLU A 67 -19.90 -31.24 -15.18
N SER A 68 -19.42 -31.14 -16.44
CA SER A 68 -18.26 -31.73 -17.14
C SER A 68 -17.92 -31.04 -18.49
N ALA A 69 -16.65 -31.20 -18.89
CA ALA A 69 -16.09 -31.40 -20.25
C ALA A 69 -15.91 -30.25 -21.29
N GLY A 70 -14.63 -29.96 -21.61
CA GLY A 70 -14.18 -29.62 -22.97
C GLY A 70 -12.86 -28.84 -23.09
N PHE A 71 -11.72 -29.54 -23.34
CA PHE A 71 -10.58 -29.20 -24.23
C PHE A 71 -9.80 -27.86 -23.97
N ASP A 72 -8.48 -27.65 -24.02
CA ASP A 72 -7.24 -28.37 -24.34
C ASP A 72 -6.04 -27.39 -24.12
N GLU A 73 -4.83 -27.95 -23.98
CA GLU A 73 -3.52 -27.39 -24.36
C GLU A 73 -2.82 -26.27 -23.54
N SER A 74 -1.85 -26.73 -22.72
CA SER A 74 -0.44 -26.33 -22.74
C SER A 74 0.09 -24.95 -22.24
N LYS A 75 1.04 -25.07 -21.28
CA LYS A 75 2.28 -24.29 -21.00
C LYS A 75 2.28 -23.13 -19.95
N LYS A 76 2.87 -23.48 -18.80
CA LYS A 76 4.12 -22.91 -18.20
C LYS A 76 4.15 -21.40 -17.89
N ALA A 77 4.06 -21.04 -16.60
CA ALA A 77 5.11 -20.30 -15.86
C ALA A 77 4.67 -19.99 -14.42
N GLN A 78 5.48 -20.43 -13.46
CA GLN A 78 5.37 -20.17 -12.03
C GLN A 78 5.64 -18.68 -11.73
N THR A 79 4.73 -18.04 -11.00
CA THR A 79 4.98 -16.79 -10.28
C THR A 79 4.79 -17.08 -8.78
N PRO A 80 5.78 -16.83 -7.90
CA PRO A 80 5.62 -17.08 -6.48
C PRO A 80 4.73 -15.99 -5.86
N HIS A 81 3.57 -16.43 -5.40
CA HIS A 81 2.61 -15.70 -4.60
C HIS A 81 3.22 -15.37 -3.22
N PHE A 82 3.56 -14.10 -2.98
CA PHE A 82 4.06 -13.61 -1.70
C PHE A 82 2.87 -13.32 -0.78
N GLN A 83 2.45 -14.33 -0.02
CA GLN A 83 1.37 -14.23 0.96
C GLN A 83 1.92 -13.63 2.26
N GLN A 84 1.73 -12.33 2.47
CA GLN A 84 2.07 -11.68 3.75
C GLN A 84 0.88 -11.77 4.70
N GLN A 85 0.92 -12.79 5.53
CA GLN A 85 0.06 -13.03 6.68
C GLN A 85 0.58 -12.13 7.81
N ASN A 86 -0.27 -11.27 8.38
CA ASN A 86 0.10 -10.41 9.51
C ASN A 86 -1.08 -10.32 10.49
N SER A 87 -1.03 -11.14 11.53
CA SER A 87 -1.67 -10.98 12.85
C SER A 87 -0.85 -11.89 13.77
N ILE A 88 -0.35 -11.42 14.90
CA ILE A 88 -0.96 -11.75 16.21
C ILE A 88 -0.34 -10.85 17.30
N GLU A 89 -1.24 -10.39 18.17
CA GLU A 89 -1.04 -9.76 19.48
C GLU A 89 0.04 -10.43 20.34
N SER A 90 0.83 -9.60 21.03
CA SER A 90 1.70 -10.04 22.11
C SER A 90 0.91 -9.95 23.42
N GLN A 91 0.35 -11.08 23.87
CA GLN A 91 0.07 -11.32 25.28
C GLN A 91 1.32 -11.92 25.91
N ASP A 92 1.86 -11.27 26.93
CA ASP A 92 2.92 -11.81 27.79
C ASP A 92 2.37 -13.02 28.55
N GLN A 93 2.83 -14.21 28.18
CA GLN A 93 2.78 -15.42 28.99
C GLN A 93 4.10 -16.17 28.82
N ASP A 94 4.77 -16.43 29.94
CA ASP A 94 6.05 -17.15 30.03
C ASP A 94 5.95 -18.56 29.42
N PRO A 95 6.92 -19.00 28.58
CA PRO A 95 6.92 -20.37 28.06
C PRO A 95 7.65 -21.36 29.00
N PRO A 96 7.23 -22.64 29.05
CA PRO A 96 7.88 -23.68 29.86
C PRO A 96 9.20 -24.16 29.22
N PRO A 97 10.11 -24.78 30.00
CA PRO A 97 11.45 -25.14 29.52
C PRO A 97 11.38 -26.43 28.68
N GLY A 98 11.38 -26.29 27.35
CA GLY A 98 11.34 -27.40 26.41
C GLY A 98 12.26 -27.17 25.21
N ARG A 99 13.36 -27.93 25.17
CA ARG A 99 14.43 -27.95 24.16
C ARG A 99 13.94 -27.99 22.71
N THR A 100 14.41 -27.08 21.86
CA THR A 100 14.70 -27.37 20.44
C THR A 100 15.95 -26.62 19.99
N ASN A 101 16.96 -27.38 19.52
CA ASN A 101 18.16 -26.86 18.87
C ASN A 101 17.82 -26.56 17.40
N GLY A 102 17.64 -25.28 17.08
CA GLY A 102 17.57 -24.78 15.70
C GLY A 102 18.41 -23.52 15.56
N PRO A 103 19.02 -23.24 14.39
CA PRO A 103 19.81 -22.03 14.21
C PRO A 103 18.93 -20.79 14.42
N PRO A 104 19.40 -19.76 15.14
CA PRO A 104 18.58 -18.61 15.49
C PRO A 104 18.11 -17.92 14.21
N GLN A 105 16.81 -17.99 13.95
CA GLN A 105 16.15 -17.21 12.92
C GLN A 105 16.41 -15.73 13.26
N ARG A 106 17.33 -15.07 12.55
CA ARG A 106 17.60 -13.64 12.72
C ARG A 106 16.32 -12.88 12.38
N SER A 107 15.55 -12.52 13.40
CA SER A 107 14.45 -11.59 13.25
C SER A 107 15.01 -10.28 12.71
N LYS A 108 14.45 -9.80 11.59
CA LYS A 108 14.84 -8.52 11.01
C LYS A 108 14.58 -7.44 12.07
N ARG A 109 15.56 -6.55 12.29
CA ARG A 109 15.42 -5.44 13.25
C ARG A 109 14.19 -4.61 12.89
N LYS A 110 13.34 -4.34 13.87
CA LYS A 110 12.16 -3.47 13.71
C LYS A 110 12.64 -2.02 13.73
N TYR A 111 12.52 -1.32 12.60
CA TYR A 111 12.87 0.10 12.54
C TYR A 111 11.89 0.92 13.40
N ARG A 112 12.43 1.72 14.32
CA ARG A 112 11.64 2.69 15.09
C ARG A 112 11.39 3.91 14.21
N ARG A 113 10.15 4.35 14.09
CA ARG A 113 9.81 5.56 13.34
C ARG A 113 10.33 6.79 14.10
N HIS A 114 10.86 7.75 13.36
CA HIS A 114 11.15 9.07 13.93
C HIS A 114 9.84 9.79 14.29
N PRO A 115 9.80 10.59 15.37
CA PRO A 115 8.69 11.49 15.66
C PRO A 115 8.39 12.39 14.46
N LYS A 116 7.13 12.78 14.30
CA LYS A 116 6.76 13.81 13.32
C LYS A 116 7.36 15.14 13.76
N ALA A 117 7.74 15.99 12.80
CA ALA A 117 8.15 17.35 13.10
C ALA A 117 6.96 18.16 13.63
N ASP A 118 7.24 19.15 14.49
CA ASP A 118 6.24 20.07 15.03
C ASP A 118 5.68 21.01 13.94
N GLU A 119 4.45 21.51 14.11
CA GLU A 119 3.79 22.38 13.12
C GLU A 119 4.53 23.70 12.86
N HIS A 120 5.25 24.20 13.86
CA HIS A 120 6.04 25.43 13.77
C HIS A 120 7.53 25.17 13.49
N ALA A 121 7.92 23.92 13.24
CA ALA A 121 9.31 23.62 12.93
C ALA A 121 9.67 24.18 11.53
N PRO A 122 10.83 24.84 11.39
CA PRO A 122 11.28 25.30 10.08
C PRO A 122 11.55 24.11 9.15
N GLU A 123 11.35 24.33 7.85
CA GLU A 123 11.70 23.32 6.86
C GLU A 123 13.21 23.02 6.90
N ARG A 124 13.56 21.74 6.71
CA ARG A 124 14.96 21.31 6.73
C ARG A 124 15.67 21.94 5.53
N PRO A 125 16.87 22.50 5.73
CA PRO A 125 17.62 23.05 4.61
C PRO A 125 17.92 21.94 3.59
N PRO A 126 17.94 22.28 2.28
CA PRO A 126 18.33 21.32 1.26
C PRO A 126 19.78 20.88 1.46
N SER A 127 20.06 19.61 1.16
CA SER A 127 21.42 19.08 1.14
C SER A 127 22.27 19.79 0.07
N ALA A 128 23.59 19.83 0.24
CA ALA A 128 24.53 20.42 -0.72
C ALA A 128 24.30 19.90 -2.16
N TYR A 129 24.08 18.59 -2.32
CA TYR A 129 23.76 17.99 -3.62
C TYR A 129 22.43 18.50 -4.18
N VAL A 130 21.41 18.70 -3.33
CA VAL A 130 20.10 19.19 -3.79
C VAL A 130 20.24 20.61 -4.32
N ILE A 131 20.96 21.48 -3.59
CA ILE A 131 21.26 22.85 -4.03
C ILE A 131 21.98 22.82 -5.38
N PHE A 132 23.08 22.06 -5.48
CA PHE A 132 23.84 21.92 -6.72
C PHE A 132 22.99 21.40 -7.88
N SER A 133 22.24 20.32 -7.65
CA SER A 133 21.43 19.69 -8.69
C SER A 133 20.35 20.63 -9.24
N ASN A 134 19.78 21.49 -8.40
CA ASN A 134 18.80 22.49 -8.82
C ASN A 134 19.46 23.57 -9.68
N GLN A 135 20.62 24.09 -9.28
CA GLN A 135 21.37 25.07 -10.08
C GLN A 135 21.71 24.55 -11.48
N ILE A 136 22.17 23.29 -11.59
CA ILE A 136 22.49 22.69 -12.89
C ILE A 136 21.22 22.43 -13.70
N ARG A 137 20.14 21.96 -13.08
CA ARG A 137 18.84 21.81 -13.77
C ARG A 137 18.32 23.13 -14.31
N ASP A 138 18.47 24.23 -13.55
CA ASP A 138 18.05 25.57 -13.98
C ASP A 138 18.87 26.07 -15.19
N GLN A 139 20.17 25.76 -15.25
CA GLN A 139 21.02 26.07 -16.41
C GLN A 139 20.67 25.24 -17.67
N LEU A 140 20.10 24.06 -17.48
CA LEU A 140 19.68 23.17 -18.57
C LEU A 140 18.21 23.37 -18.94
N LYS A 141 17.47 24.19 -18.18
CA LYS A 141 16.07 24.50 -18.41
C LYS A 141 15.91 25.20 -19.76
N GLY A 142 15.05 24.65 -20.62
CA GLY A 142 14.83 25.14 -21.98
C GLY A 142 15.71 24.51 -23.05
N LYS A 143 16.60 23.58 -22.68
CA LYS A 143 17.19 22.63 -23.64
C LYS A 143 16.22 21.45 -23.79
N ASP A 144 16.05 20.93 -25.00
CA ASP A 144 15.23 19.75 -25.28
C ASP A 144 15.91 18.44 -24.83
N LEU A 145 16.45 18.45 -23.60
CA LEU A 145 17.05 17.29 -22.97
C LEU A 145 16.01 16.56 -22.14
N SER A 146 16.01 15.23 -22.23
CA SER A 146 15.16 14.41 -21.39
C SER A 146 15.57 14.50 -19.92
N PHE A 147 14.61 14.27 -19.01
CA PHE A 147 14.88 14.24 -17.57
C PHE A 147 16.03 13.26 -17.22
N THR A 148 16.09 12.12 -17.90
CA THR A 148 17.13 11.11 -17.71
C THR A 148 18.51 11.63 -18.10
N GLU A 149 18.63 12.35 -19.22
CA GLU A 149 19.90 12.96 -19.65
C GLU A 149 20.34 14.07 -18.71
N ILE A 150 19.41 14.90 -18.25
CA ILE A 150 19.68 15.93 -17.24
C ILE A 150 20.20 15.27 -15.94
N ALA A 151 19.58 14.18 -15.49
CA ALA A 151 20.01 13.46 -14.29
C ALA A 151 21.42 12.88 -14.44
N LYS A 152 21.76 12.31 -15.61
CA LYS A 152 23.11 11.83 -15.91
C LYS A 152 24.13 12.98 -15.84
N LEU A 153 23.85 14.08 -16.53
CA LEU A 153 24.77 15.23 -16.58
C LEU A 153 24.99 15.85 -15.19
N VAL A 154 23.94 15.99 -14.39
CA VAL A 154 24.06 16.49 -13.00
C VAL A 154 24.95 15.56 -12.16
N GLY A 155 24.80 14.24 -12.32
CA GLY A 155 25.63 13.26 -11.63
C GLY A 155 27.10 13.37 -12.01
N GLU A 156 27.41 13.43 -13.31
CA GLU A 156 28.78 13.59 -13.83
C GLU A 156 29.42 14.88 -13.31
N ARG A 157 28.71 16.01 -13.42
CA ARG A 157 29.18 17.31 -12.95
C ARG A 157 29.44 17.32 -11.44
N TRP A 158 28.66 16.59 -10.65
CA TRP A 158 28.90 16.47 -9.21
C TRP A 158 30.18 15.66 -8.91
N GLN A 159 30.48 14.63 -9.70
CA GLN A 159 31.69 13.82 -9.53
C GLN A 159 32.96 14.57 -9.94
N GLU A 160 32.87 15.49 -10.91
CA GLU A 160 33.98 16.35 -11.33
C GLU A 160 34.39 17.38 -10.27
N LEU A 161 33.49 17.72 -9.33
CA LEU A 161 33.80 18.51 -8.14
C LEU A 161 34.61 17.63 -7.18
N GLY A 162 35.91 17.49 -7.45
CA GLY A 162 36.85 16.76 -6.61
C GLY A 162 36.90 17.27 -5.16
N PRO A 163 37.55 16.51 -4.26
CA PRO A 163 37.60 16.80 -2.83
C PRO A 163 38.32 18.11 -2.48
#